data_AF-A0A8S1DVM3-F1
#
_entry.id   AF-A0A8S1DVM3-F1
#
_cell.length_a   1.000
_cell.length_b   1.000
_cell.length_c   1.000
_cell.angle_alpha   90.00
_cell.angle_beta   90.00
_cell.angle_gamma   90.00
#
_symmetry.space_group_name_H-M   'P 1'
#
loop_
_entity.id
_entity.type
_entity.pdbx_description
1 polymer ?
#
loop_
_entity_poly.entity_id
_entity_poly.type
_entity_poly.pdbx_seq_one_letter_code
_entity_poly.pdbx_strand_id
1 'polypeptide(L)'
;MSRQELRFPSGEYQKYLRDVDRIRRHGIKRPSNSRCSIRVTRGDLFKCPGVKAQAVGADFAMGAGLALLTRKRTGWRPEALRRKHSRADLGYVAVERMPDNTLMLLCVSKPRSTQKLHHDPDGHIRGVQLMISGLARYTRRHGIRELYLPRICSGLDGVDQDYVLEELHYAFASQRISIHVLDFAPGPPRPRATDPSRSV
;
A
#
# COMPACT_ATOMS: atom_id res chain seq x y z
N MET A 1 -6.22 4.63 24.59
CA MET A 1 -6.85 4.76 23.25
C MET A 1 -6.99 3.38 22.63
N SER A 2 -8.21 2.89 22.38
CA SER A 2 -8.46 1.50 21.96
C SER A 2 -7.98 1.23 20.53
N ARG A 3 -7.16 0.18 20.34
CA ARG A 3 -6.80 -0.36 19.02
C ARG A 3 -8.03 -0.99 18.38
N GLN A 4 -8.71 -0.28 17.49
CA GLN A 4 -9.70 -0.90 16.61
C GLN A 4 -9.00 -1.49 15.40
N GLU A 5 -8.82 -2.80 15.42
CA GLU A 5 -8.27 -3.58 14.32
C GLU A 5 -9.34 -3.81 13.24
N LEU A 6 -8.97 -3.56 11.98
CA LEU A 6 -9.86 -3.60 10.83
C LEU A 6 -9.93 -5.04 10.26
N ARG A 7 -10.95 -5.83 10.65
CA ARG A 7 -11.36 -7.05 9.92
C ARG A 7 -12.34 -6.70 8.80
N PHE A 8 -12.27 -7.40 7.67
CA PHE A 8 -13.18 -7.23 6.53
C PHE A 8 -14.47 -8.05 6.75
N PRO A 9 -15.65 -7.42 6.87
CA PRO A 9 -16.91 -8.14 6.82
C PRO A 9 -17.09 -8.77 5.43
N SER A 10 -17.42 -10.06 5.36
CA SER A 10 -17.62 -10.79 4.11
C SER A 10 -18.64 -10.11 3.17
N GLY A 11 -19.68 -9.50 3.73
CA GLY A 11 -20.71 -8.79 2.97
C GLY A 11 -20.23 -7.53 2.24
N GLU A 12 -19.28 -6.78 2.83
CA GLU A 12 -18.72 -5.59 2.17
C GLU A 12 -17.84 -5.96 0.98
N TYR A 13 -17.05 -7.03 1.10
CA TYR A 13 -16.23 -7.53 0.01
C TYR A 13 -17.09 -8.09 -1.14
N GLN A 14 -18.17 -8.79 -0.84
CA GLN A 14 -19.08 -9.26 -1.89
C GLN A 14 -19.78 -8.10 -2.61
N LYS A 15 -20.11 -7.02 -1.89
CA LYS A 15 -20.63 -5.80 -2.51
C LYS A 15 -19.58 -5.13 -3.40
N TYR A 16 -18.33 -5.05 -2.92
CA TYR A 16 -17.18 -4.53 -3.66
C TYR A 16 -17.02 -5.26 -5.01
N LEU A 17 -16.97 -6.59 -5.00
CA LEU A 17 -16.82 -7.39 -6.22
C LEU A 17 -17.93 -7.12 -7.22
N ARG A 18 -19.19 -7.13 -6.78
CA ARG A 18 -20.34 -6.84 -7.67
C ARG A 18 -20.25 -5.46 -8.32
N ASP A 19 -19.79 -4.46 -7.59
CA ASP A 19 -19.62 -3.12 -8.10
C ASP A 19 -18.44 -3.03 -9.09
N VAL A 20 -17.32 -3.73 -8.82
CA VAL A 20 -16.19 -3.86 -9.76
C VAL A 20 -16.62 -4.54 -11.05
N ASP A 21 -17.33 -5.67 -10.98
CA ASP A 21 -17.85 -6.38 -12.14
C ASP A 21 -18.82 -5.52 -12.98
N ARG A 22 -19.66 -4.72 -12.29
CA ARG A 22 -20.55 -3.78 -12.97
C ARG A 22 -19.76 -2.71 -13.71
N ILE A 23 -18.69 -2.20 -13.11
CA ILE A 23 -17.83 -1.18 -13.70
C ILE A 23 -17.06 -1.73 -14.91
N ARG A 24 -16.48 -2.93 -14.80
CA ARG A 24 -15.78 -3.56 -15.93
C ARG A 24 -16.69 -3.74 -17.14
N ARG A 25 -17.97 -4.10 -16.90
CA ARG A 25 -18.97 -4.28 -17.97
C ARG A 25 -19.52 -2.97 -18.54
N HIS A 26 -19.66 -1.92 -17.73
CA HIS A 26 -20.35 -0.69 -18.13
C HIS A 26 -19.47 0.56 -18.13
N GLY A 27 -18.16 0.39 -17.92
CA GLY A 27 -17.19 1.46 -17.71
C GLY A 27 -17.29 2.10 -16.31
N ILE A 28 -16.22 2.80 -15.93
CA ILE A 28 -16.24 3.67 -14.75
C ILE A 28 -17.07 4.91 -15.10
N LYS A 29 -18.33 4.96 -14.64
CA LYS A 29 -18.99 6.26 -14.45
C LYS A 29 -18.26 6.94 -13.29
N ARG A 30 -17.25 7.77 -13.60
CA ARG A 30 -16.66 8.66 -12.61
C ARG A 30 -17.82 9.37 -11.92
N PRO A 31 -17.99 9.23 -10.59
CA PRO A 31 -18.98 10.02 -9.91
C PRO A 31 -18.74 11.48 -10.33
N SER A 32 -19.77 12.17 -10.82
CA SER A 32 -19.65 13.57 -11.26
C SER A 32 -19.06 14.47 -10.17
N ASN A 33 -19.07 13.99 -8.91
CA ASN A 33 -18.48 14.61 -7.73
C ASN A 33 -17.40 13.75 -7.03
N SER A 34 -16.62 12.92 -7.74
CA SER A 34 -15.51 12.22 -7.09
C SER A 34 -14.46 13.22 -6.64
N ARG A 35 -14.25 13.29 -5.32
CA ARG A 35 -13.25 14.17 -4.70
C ARG A 35 -11.91 13.46 -4.47
N CYS A 36 -11.74 12.28 -5.06
CA CYS A 36 -10.51 11.52 -5.03
C CYS A 36 -9.68 11.89 -6.26
N SER A 37 -8.44 12.34 -6.04
CA SER A 37 -7.47 12.54 -7.11
C SER A 37 -6.32 11.58 -6.95
N ILE A 38 -6.02 10.80 -7.99
CA ILE A 38 -4.85 9.92 -8.02
C ILE A 38 -3.88 10.50 -9.05
N ARG A 39 -2.61 10.66 -8.67
CA ARG A 39 -1.54 11.12 -9.55
C ARG A 39 -0.37 10.16 -9.49
N VAL A 40 0.16 9.81 -10.66
CA VAL A 40 1.40 9.03 -10.77
C VAL A 40 2.54 10.01 -11.04
N THR A 41 3.56 10.00 -10.18
CA THR A 41 4.70 10.92 -10.28
C THR A 41 5.99 10.20 -9.92
N ARG A 42 7.13 10.62 -10.48
CA ARG A 42 8.43 10.15 -10.01
C ARG A 42 8.74 10.69 -8.62
N GLY A 43 9.22 9.84 -7.72
CA GLY A 43 9.57 10.29 -6.38
C GLY A 43 10.05 9.19 -5.42
N ASP A 44 10.63 9.63 -4.31
CA ASP A 44 11.06 8.77 -3.20
C ASP A 44 10.00 8.81 -2.09
N LEU A 45 9.35 7.68 -1.84
CA LEU A 45 8.34 7.51 -0.79
C LEU A 45 8.82 8.00 0.57
N PHE A 46 10.10 7.82 0.88
CA PHE A 46 10.66 8.17 2.19
C PHE A 46 10.96 9.66 2.35
N LYS A 47 10.81 10.47 1.30
CA LYS A 47 10.94 11.94 1.36
C LYS A 47 9.59 12.65 1.42
N CYS A 48 8.49 11.92 1.25
CA CYS A 48 7.16 12.52 1.29
C CYS A 48 6.75 12.90 2.72
N PRO A 49 6.11 14.07 2.92
CA PRO A 49 5.82 14.59 4.27
C PRO A 49 4.60 13.93 4.94
N GLY A 50 3.72 13.28 4.18
CA GLY A 50 2.46 12.76 4.69
C GLY A 50 2.46 11.28 5.06
N VAL A 51 1.25 10.74 5.21
CA VAL A 51 1.00 9.33 5.47
C VAL A 51 1.46 8.49 4.28
N LYS A 52 2.26 7.47 4.57
CA LYS A 52 2.83 6.55 3.59
C LYS A 52 2.10 5.21 3.71
N ALA A 53 1.92 4.49 2.61
CA ALA A 53 1.52 3.09 2.69
C ALA A 53 2.30 2.22 1.70
N GLN A 54 2.44 0.94 2.03
CA GLN A 54 3.02 -0.06 1.15
C GLN A 54 2.37 -1.42 1.39
N ALA A 55 2.47 -2.29 0.38
CA ALA A 55 2.03 -3.68 0.47
C ALA A 55 3.05 -4.53 1.26
N VAL A 56 2.55 -5.42 2.12
CA VAL A 56 3.34 -6.43 2.85
C VAL A 56 2.60 -7.77 2.93
N GLY A 57 3.33 -8.83 3.29
CA GLY A 57 2.72 -10.08 3.79
C GLY A 57 2.40 -9.99 5.28
N ALA A 58 1.46 -10.80 5.78
CA ALA A 58 1.06 -10.83 7.19
C ALA A 58 2.17 -11.29 8.14
N ASP A 59 3.22 -11.91 7.61
CA ASP A 59 4.44 -12.28 8.34
C ASP A 59 5.41 -11.10 8.56
N PHE A 60 5.14 -9.94 7.94
CA PHE A 60 5.96 -8.72 8.01
C PHE A 60 7.45 -8.94 7.73
N ALA A 61 7.81 -9.95 6.93
CA ALA A 61 9.21 -10.30 6.70
C ALA A 61 10.00 -9.14 6.06
N MET A 62 9.34 -8.42 5.13
CA MET A 62 9.88 -7.25 4.43
C MET A 62 11.30 -7.49 3.88
N GLY A 63 11.48 -8.62 3.18
CA GLY A 63 12.79 -9.14 2.78
C GLY A 63 13.31 -8.62 1.44
N ALA A 64 12.49 -7.96 0.62
CA ALA A 64 12.87 -7.49 -0.71
C ALA A 64 12.22 -6.14 -1.06
N GLY A 65 12.72 -5.51 -2.13
CA GLY A 65 12.18 -4.27 -2.70
C GLY A 65 12.08 -3.11 -1.70
N LEU A 66 11.05 -2.29 -1.85
CA LEU A 66 10.81 -1.13 -0.98
C LEU A 66 10.50 -1.51 0.48
N ALA A 67 9.93 -2.70 0.70
CA ALA A 67 9.68 -3.22 2.03
C ALA A 67 10.99 -3.45 2.79
N LEU A 68 12.02 -4.00 2.13
CA LEU A 68 13.36 -4.14 2.72
C LEU A 68 13.99 -2.78 3.03
N LEU A 69 13.85 -1.80 2.13
CA LEU A 69 14.34 -0.44 2.38
C LEU A 69 13.66 0.19 3.60
N THR A 70 12.34 0.01 3.72
CA THR A 70 11.57 0.44 4.90
C THR A 70 12.11 -0.23 6.17
N ARG A 71 12.32 -1.55 6.14
CA ARG A 71 12.85 -2.30 7.29
C ARG A 71 14.24 -1.80 7.70
N LYS A 72 15.15 -1.59 6.74
CA LYS A 72 16.50 -1.07 6.99
C LYS A 72 16.47 0.33 7.61
N ARG A 73 15.56 1.19 7.15
CA ARG A 73 15.45 2.58 7.63
C ARG A 73 14.79 2.70 9.00
N THR A 74 13.89 1.79 9.33
CA THR A 74 13.11 1.83 10.57
C THR A 74 13.70 0.96 11.68
N GLY A 75 14.49 -0.06 11.33
CA GLY A 75 14.97 -1.07 12.27
C GLY A 75 13.88 -2.01 12.79
N TRP A 76 12.67 -1.99 12.20
CA TRP A 76 11.58 -2.84 12.68
C TRP A 76 11.90 -4.33 12.52
N ARG A 77 11.73 -5.08 13.61
CA ARG A 77 11.93 -6.52 13.63
C ARG A 77 10.63 -7.23 13.23
N PRO A 78 10.64 -8.14 12.23
CA PRO A 78 9.44 -8.87 11.82
C PRO A 78 8.72 -9.58 12.98
N GLU A 79 9.46 -10.16 13.93
CA GLU A 79 8.92 -10.84 15.11
C GLU A 79 8.13 -9.88 16.00
N ALA A 80 8.63 -8.66 16.19
CA ALA A 80 7.98 -7.65 16.99
C ALA A 80 6.70 -7.13 16.31
N LEU A 81 6.75 -6.90 14.99
CA LEU A 81 5.58 -6.50 14.21
C LEU A 81 4.50 -7.60 14.23
N ARG A 82 4.88 -8.87 13.99
CA ARG A 82 3.96 -10.01 14.09
C ARG A 82 3.32 -10.13 15.46
N ARG A 83 4.07 -9.94 16.55
CA ARG A 83 3.49 -9.94 17.91
C ARG A 83 2.51 -8.79 18.12
N LYS A 84 2.89 -7.58 17.67
CA LYS A 84 2.07 -6.37 17.82
C LYS A 84 0.80 -6.43 16.99
N HIS A 85 0.86 -7.06 15.82
CA HIS A 85 -0.22 -7.25 14.86
C HIS A 85 -0.54 -8.74 14.70
N SER A 86 -0.73 -9.45 15.82
CA SER A 86 -0.93 -10.91 15.82
C SER A 86 -2.19 -11.39 15.11
N ARG A 87 -3.12 -10.47 14.82
CA ARG A 87 -4.34 -10.72 14.05
C ARG A 87 -4.25 -10.27 12.59
N ALA A 88 -3.05 -9.92 12.12
CA ALA A 88 -2.83 -9.52 10.74
C ALA A 88 -3.24 -10.65 9.79
N ASP A 89 -4.10 -10.29 8.84
CA ASP A 89 -4.58 -11.14 7.76
C ASP A 89 -4.89 -10.24 6.55
N LEU A 90 -5.33 -10.82 5.43
CA LEU A 90 -5.67 -10.09 4.22
C LEU A 90 -6.57 -8.88 4.49
N GLY A 91 -6.17 -7.72 3.96
CA GLY A 91 -6.87 -6.45 4.14
C GLY A 91 -6.61 -5.75 5.47
N TYR A 92 -5.82 -6.35 6.37
CA TYR A 92 -5.36 -5.70 7.59
C TYR A 92 -4.40 -4.55 7.26
N VAL A 93 -4.54 -3.44 7.98
CA VAL A 93 -3.65 -2.28 7.89
C VAL A 93 -2.93 -2.14 9.22
N ALA A 94 -1.66 -2.54 9.26
CA ALA A 94 -0.77 -2.28 10.38
C ALA A 94 -0.30 -0.82 10.31
N VAL A 95 -0.27 -0.15 11.47
CA VAL A 95 0.06 1.27 11.56
C VAL A 95 1.29 1.44 12.41
N GLU A 96 2.34 1.96 11.80
CA GLU A 96 3.62 2.21 12.45
C GLU A 96 4.08 3.65 12.28
N ARG A 97 4.90 4.12 13.21
CA ARG A 97 5.52 5.45 13.14
C ARG A 97 6.92 5.34 12.57
N MET A 98 7.18 6.08 11.50
CA MET A 98 8.50 6.25 10.92
C MET A 98 9.41 7.08 11.86
N PRO A 99 10.74 7.04 11.70
CA PRO A 99 11.67 7.84 12.50
C PRO A 99 11.42 9.36 12.44
N ASP A 100 10.84 9.85 11.34
CA ASP A 100 10.45 11.25 11.14
C ASP A 100 9.04 11.57 11.70
N ASN A 101 8.49 10.69 12.54
CA ASN A 101 7.15 10.74 13.14
C ASN A 101 5.96 10.61 12.16
N THR A 102 6.20 10.47 10.86
CA THR A 102 5.12 10.21 9.89
C THR A 102 4.54 8.79 10.06
N LEU A 103 3.30 8.58 9.62
CA LEU A 103 2.67 7.26 9.67
C LEU A 103 3.04 6.43 8.43
N MET A 104 3.36 5.16 8.66
CA MET A 104 3.50 4.12 7.65
C MET A 104 2.39 3.08 7.84
N LEU A 105 1.56 2.92 6.81
CA LEU A 105 0.49 1.93 6.75
C LEU A 105 1.00 0.70 6.00
N LEU A 106 1.28 -0.36 6.76
CA LEU A 106 1.70 -1.66 6.25
C LEU A 106 0.44 -2.46 5.89
N CYS A 107 0.10 -2.48 4.60
CA CYS A 107 -1.16 -3.02 4.11
C CYS A 107 -0.96 -4.49 3.69
N VAL A 108 -1.68 -5.40 4.35
CA VAL A 108 -1.49 -6.85 4.18
C VAL A 108 -2.22 -7.32 2.93
N SER A 109 -1.47 -7.72 1.91
CA SER A 109 -1.97 -8.23 0.63
C SER A 109 -1.87 -9.74 0.48
N LYS A 110 -1.09 -10.41 1.34
CA LYS A 110 -0.88 -11.85 1.29
C LYS A 110 -0.63 -12.45 2.67
N PRO A 111 -0.99 -13.73 2.90
CA PRO A 111 -0.74 -14.40 4.18
C PRO A 111 0.74 -14.49 4.54
N ARG A 112 1.62 -14.67 3.55
CA ARG A 112 3.08 -14.74 3.73
C ARG A 112 3.82 -14.00 2.64
N SER A 113 5.00 -13.46 2.94
CA SER A 113 5.79 -12.66 2.00
C SER A 113 6.26 -13.45 0.78
N THR A 114 6.44 -14.76 0.93
CA THR A 114 6.90 -15.68 -0.12
C THR A 114 5.76 -16.21 -1.00
N GLN A 115 4.51 -16.02 -0.58
CA GLN A 115 3.36 -16.49 -1.33
C GLN A 115 3.09 -15.57 -2.52
N LYS A 116 2.68 -16.14 -3.65
CA LYS A 116 2.14 -15.37 -4.78
C LYS A 116 0.74 -14.86 -4.44
N LEU A 117 0.35 -13.76 -5.08
CA LEU A 117 -1.02 -13.28 -5.01
C LEU A 117 -1.95 -14.29 -5.69
N HIS A 118 -3.13 -14.48 -5.10
CA HIS A 118 -4.15 -15.37 -5.65
C HIS A 118 -4.97 -14.63 -6.69
N HIS A 119 -5.00 -15.16 -7.90
CA HIS A 119 -5.85 -14.72 -9.00
C HIS A 119 -7.10 -15.61 -9.04
N ASP A 120 -8.28 -15.03 -9.10
CA ASP A 120 -9.49 -15.77 -9.41
C ASP A 120 -9.69 -15.92 -10.93
N PRO A 121 -10.62 -16.78 -11.40
CA PRO A 121 -10.88 -17.01 -12.82
C PRO A 121 -11.29 -15.75 -13.60
N ASP A 122 -11.85 -14.75 -12.92
CA ASP A 122 -12.30 -13.47 -13.49
C ASP A 122 -11.19 -12.41 -13.48
N GLY A 123 -9.96 -12.83 -13.15
CA GLY A 123 -8.76 -11.99 -13.14
C GLY A 123 -8.69 -11.05 -11.94
N HIS A 124 -9.50 -11.25 -10.89
CA HIS A 124 -9.37 -10.47 -9.66
C HIS A 124 -8.26 -10.99 -8.79
N ILE A 125 -7.65 -10.06 -8.07
CA ILE A 125 -6.57 -10.36 -7.13
C ILE A 125 -7.05 -10.04 -5.73
N ARG A 126 -7.69 -11.02 -5.09
CA ARG A 126 -8.36 -10.87 -3.77
C ARG A 126 -7.48 -10.18 -2.73
N GLY A 127 -6.20 -10.52 -2.70
CA GLY A 127 -5.22 -9.91 -1.80
C GLY A 127 -5.08 -8.40 -1.98
N VAL A 128 -4.99 -7.94 -3.23
CA VAL A 128 -4.88 -6.52 -3.60
C VAL A 128 -6.18 -5.78 -3.27
N GLN A 129 -7.32 -6.36 -3.62
CA GLN A 129 -8.64 -5.74 -3.40
C GLN A 129 -8.93 -5.53 -1.92
N LEU A 130 -8.70 -6.55 -1.09
CA LEU A 130 -8.87 -6.47 0.36
C LEU A 130 -7.89 -5.47 0.98
N MET A 131 -6.64 -5.48 0.55
CA MET A 131 -5.62 -4.52 0.99
C MET A 131 -6.04 -3.07 0.70
N ILE A 132 -6.41 -2.76 -0.54
CA ILE A 132 -6.81 -1.41 -0.98
C ILE A 132 -8.08 -0.97 -0.26
N SER A 133 -9.07 -1.86 -0.14
CA SER A 133 -10.28 -1.59 0.63
C SER A 133 -9.95 -1.27 2.09
N GLY A 134 -8.98 -1.99 2.68
CA GLY A 134 -8.59 -1.81 4.08
C GLY A 134 -7.97 -0.45 4.31
N LEU A 135 -7.08 -0.08 3.39
CA LEU A 135 -6.45 1.23 3.32
C LEU A 135 -7.47 2.36 3.14
N ALA A 136 -8.44 2.18 2.23
CA ALA A 136 -9.52 3.12 1.99
C ALA A 136 -10.39 3.32 3.23
N ARG A 137 -10.72 2.24 3.95
CA ARG A 137 -11.49 2.33 5.20
C ARG A 137 -10.70 3.02 6.30
N TYR A 138 -9.42 2.69 6.45
CA TYR A 138 -8.55 3.29 7.45
C TYR A 138 -8.43 4.81 7.22
N THR A 139 -8.07 5.21 6.01
CA THR A 139 -7.93 6.62 5.63
C THR A 139 -9.22 7.43 5.84
N ARG A 140 -10.37 6.91 5.39
CA ARG A 140 -11.69 7.53 5.64
C ARG A 140 -11.95 7.73 7.12
N ARG A 141 -11.78 6.67 7.91
CA ARG A 141 -12.06 6.66 9.35
C ARG A 141 -11.18 7.66 10.13
N HIS A 142 -9.94 7.83 9.69
CA HIS A 142 -8.98 8.70 10.35
C HIS A 142 -8.86 10.09 9.71
N GLY A 143 -9.74 10.42 8.76
CA GLY A 143 -9.75 11.75 8.11
C GLY A 143 -8.48 12.05 7.32
N ILE A 144 -7.77 11.02 6.85
CA ILE A 144 -6.54 11.18 6.05
C ILE A 144 -6.94 11.72 4.67
N ARG A 145 -6.39 12.88 4.31
CA ARG A 145 -6.69 13.58 3.03
C ARG A 145 -5.54 13.53 2.02
N GLU A 146 -4.38 13.06 2.44
CA GLU A 146 -3.22 12.89 1.56
C GLU A 146 -2.51 11.58 1.88
N LEU A 147 -2.22 10.80 0.84
CA LEU A 147 -1.66 9.46 0.96
C LEU A 147 -0.60 9.24 -0.12
N TYR A 148 0.57 8.77 0.30
CA TYR A 148 1.70 8.46 -0.58
C TYR A 148 1.89 6.96 -0.65
N LEU A 149 1.94 6.43 -1.87
CA LEU A 149 2.07 5.01 -2.17
C LEU A 149 3.22 4.85 -3.16
N PRO A 150 4.02 3.78 -3.11
CA PRO A 150 4.76 3.37 -4.30
C PRO A 150 3.78 2.75 -5.32
N ARG A 151 4.30 2.30 -6.46
CA ARG A 151 3.61 1.28 -7.28
C ARG A 151 3.44 -0.02 -6.48
N ILE A 152 2.36 -0.14 -5.72
CA ILE A 152 2.08 -1.29 -4.82
C ILE A 152 1.77 -2.55 -5.63
N CYS A 153 2.18 -3.71 -5.09
CA CYS A 153 2.00 -5.03 -5.72
C CYS A 153 2.57 -5.15 -7.15
N SER A 154 3.40 -4.20 -7.56
CA SER A 154 4.11 -4.24 -8.84
C SER A 154 5.45 -4.98 -8.72
N GLY A 155 6.10 -5.23 -9.87
CA GLY A 155 7.44 -5.84 -9.92
C GLY A 155 7.43 -7.29 -9.41
N LEU A 156 7.88 -7.52 -8.18
CA LEU A 156 7.99 -8.86 -7.58
C LEU A 156 6.65 -9.58 -7.45
N ASP A 157 5.58 -8.84 -7.18
CA ASP A 157 4.23 -9.39 -7.07
C ASP A 157 3.51 -9.47 -8.44
N GLY A 158 4.08 -8.87 -9.50
CA GLY A 158 3.66 -9.04 -10.88
C GLY A 158 2.30 -8.46 -11.27
N VAL A 159 1.69 -7.61 -10.44
CA VAL A 159 0.36 -7.05 -10.72
C VAL A 159 0.46 -5.89 -11.69
N ASP A 160 -0.47 -5.87 -12.66
CA ASP A 160 -0.65 -4.76 -13.57
C ASP A 160 -0.99 -3.47 -12.78
N GLN A 161 -0.29 -2.39 -13.11
CA GLN A 161 -0.49 -1.12 -12.45
C GLN A 161 -1.84 -0.49 -12.82
N ASP A 162 -2.34 -0.71 -14.02
CA ASP A 162 -3.63 -0.15 -14.44
C ASP A 162 -4.76 -0.78 -13.61
N TYR A 163 -4.68 -2.09 -13.38
CA TYR A 163 -5.56 -2.79 -12.43
C TYR A 163 -5.48 -2.16 -11.04
N VAL A 164 -4.29 -1.94 -10.48
CA VAL A 164 -4.14 -1.33 -9.14
C VAL A 164 -4.73 0.08 -9.09
N LEU A 165 -4.56 0.88 -10.14
CA LEU A 165 -5.11 2.25 -10.23
C LEU A 165 -6.63 2.24 -10.31
N GLU A 166 -7.24 1.31 -11.05
CA GLU A 166 -8.69 1.12 -11.08
C GLU A 166 -9.25 0.75 -9.70
N GLU A 167 -8.61 -0.20 -9.03
CA GLU A 167 -9.00 -0.65 -7.70
C GLU A 167 -8.89 0.49 -6.66
N LEU A 168 -7.83 1.32 -6.75
CA LEU A 168 -7.70 2.54 -5.94
C LEU A 168 -8.81 3.55 -6.24
N HIS A 169 -9.07 3.83 -7.52
CA HIS A 169 -10.14 4.74 -7.92
C HIS A 169 -11.49 4.30 -7.37
N TYR A 170 -11.78 3.00 -7.42
CA TYR A 170 -13.03 2.44 -6.93
C TYR A 170 -13.13 2.54 -5.41
N ALA A 171 -12.15 2.03 -4.67
CA ALA A 171 -12.20 2.00 -3.20
C ALA A 171 -12.24 3.40 -2.56
N PHE A 172 -11.66 4.40 -3.23
CA PHE A 172 -11.61 5.78 -2.77
C PHE A 172 -12.62 6.71 -3.46
N ALA A 173 -13.48 6.21 -4.34
CA ALA A 173 -14.38 7.03 -5.17
C ALA A 173 -15.20 8.07 -4.38
N SER A 174 -15.63 7.71 -3.17
CA SER A 174 -16.46 8.53 -2.29
C SER A 174 -15.67 9.42 -1.30
N GLN A 175 -14.33 9.41 -1.38
CA GLN A 175 -13.46 10.08 -0.42
C GLN A 175 -12.88 11.37 -1.01
N ARG A 176 -12.72 12.38 -0.16
CA ARG A 176 -11.95 13.59 -0.49
C ARG A 176 -10.50 13.38 -0.09
N ILE A 177 -9.71 12.82 -1.01
CA ILE A 177 -8.32 12.41 -0.76
C ILE A 177 -7.45 12.61 -2.01
N SER A 178 -6.21 13.05 -1.79
CA SER A 178 -5.14 13.07 -2.79
C SER A 178 -4.24 11.86 -2.60
N ILE A 179 -4.18 10.99 -3.59
CA ILE A 179 -3.31 9.82 -3.59
C ILE A 179 -2.17 10.05 -4.58
N HIS A 180 -0.94 9.98 -4.09
CA HIS A 180 0.28 10.15 -4.86
C HIS A 180 0.94 8.78 -5.01
N VAL A 181 0.84 8.20 -6.21
CA VAL A 181 1.52 6.95 -6.57
C VAL A 181 2.89 7.30 -7.12
N LEU A 182 3.93 6.82 -6.44
CA LEU A 182 5.31 7.18 -6.68
C LEU A 182 5.98 6.08 -7.50
N ASP A 183 6.47 6.47 -8.66
CA ASP A 183 7.40 5.65 -9.44
C ASP A 183 8.80 5.83 -8.84
N PHE A 184 9.29 4.80 -8.16
CA PHE A 184 10.53 4.86 -7.40
C PHE A 184 11.73 4.91 -8.36
N ALA A 185 12.28 6.10 -8.52
CA ALA A 185 13.62 6.26 -9.05
C ALA A 185 14.58 6.33 -7.84
N PRO A 186 15.46 5.33 -7.60
CA PRO A 186 16.59 5.59 -6.74
C PRO A 186 17.33 6.78 -7.36
N GLY A 187 17.51 7.86 -6.59
CA GLY A 187 18.38 8.95 -7.03
C GLY A 187 19.75 8.39 -7.42
N PRO A 188 20.51 9.09 -8.28
CA PRO A 188 21.84 8.62 -8.66
C PRO A 188 22.62 8.24 -7.40
N PRO A 189 23.39 7.12 -7.43
CA PRO A 189 24.19 6.73 -6.29
C PRO A 189 25.00 7.94 -5.84
N ARG A 190 24.97 8.26 -4.53
CA ARG A 190 25.87 9.29 -4.01
C ARG A 190 27.28 8.86 -4.41
N PRO A 191 28.09 9.74 -5.04
CA PRO A 191 29.47 9.41 -5.30
C PRO A 191 30.10 8.91 -3.99
N ARG A 192 30.83 7.79 -4.06
CA ARG A 192 31.61 7.33 -2.91
C ARG A 192 32.44 8.52 -2.44
N ALA A 193 32.39 8.80 -1.14
CA ALA A 193 33.36 9.71 -0.54
C ALA A 193 34.73 9.23 -0.99
N THR A 194 35.43 10.05 -1.77
CA THR A 194 36.81 9.81 -2.14
C THR A 194 37.58 9.76 -0.85
N ASP A 195 38.11 8.59 -0.52
CA ASP A 195 39.01 8.40 0.60
C ASP A 195 40.25 9.27 0.34
N PRO A 196 40.51 10.31 1.18
CA PRO A 196 41.67 11.19 0.99
C PRO A 196 43.01 10.46 1.14
N SER A 197 43.00 9.19 1.57
CA SER A 197 44.22 8.38 1.77
C SER A 197 44.76 7.71 0.49
N ARG A 198 44.14 7.94 -0.68
CA ARG A 198 44.57 7.37 -1.97
C ARG A 198 45.05 8.41 -2.99
N SER A 199 45.78 9.41 -2.53
CA SER A 199 46.68 10.20 -3.38
C SER A 199 48.12 9.85 -2.99
N VAL A 200 48.75 9.02 -3.82
CA VAL A 200 50.21 8.84 -3.90
C VAL A 200 50.73 9.83 -4.91
#